data_AF-X0SCD0-F1
#
_entry.id   AF-X0SCD0-F1
#
_cell.length_a   1.000
_cell.length_b   1.000
_cell.length_c   1.000
_cell.angle_alpha   90.00
_cell.angle_beta   90.00
_cell.angle_gamma   90.00
#
_symmetry.space_group_name_H-M   'P 1'
#
loop_
_entity.id
_entity.type
_entity.pdbx_description
1 polymer ?
#
loop_
_entity_poly.entity_id
_entity_poly.type
_entity_poly.pdbx_seq_one_letter_code
_entity_poly.pdbx_strand_id
1 'polypeptide(L)'
;MEKALMAKRMKKYVYFFGGGKAEGKAAMKELLGGKGANLAEMSSLGLPVPPGFTITTEVCDLFYKLDRRYPSGLAGQVDANIAR
;
A
#
# COMPACT_ATOMS: atom_id res chain seq x y z
N MET A 1 4.87 -11.34 28.07
CA MET A 1 4.92 -12.10 26.79
C MET A 1 3.89 -11.63 25.77
N GLU A 2 2.73 -11.10 26.20
CA GLU A 2 1.60 -10.72 25.33
C GLU A 2 1.82 -9.46 24.45
N LYS A 3 2.56 -8.47 24.96
CA LYS A 3 2.80 -7.20 24.23
C LYS A 3 3.86 -7.26 23.12
N ALA A 4 4.80 -8.21 23.18
CA ALA A 4 5.86 -8.34 22.19
C ALA A 4 5.37 -8.97 20.86
N LEU A 5 4.31 -9.79 20.93
CA LEU A 5 3.69 -10.48 19.78
C LEU A 5 2.72 -9.56 19.00
N MET A 6 2.06 -8.62 19.68
CA MET A 6 1.20 -7.59 19.07
C MET A 6 1.96 -6.65 18.12
N ALA A 7 3.28 -6.55 18.29
CA ALA A 7 4.17 -5.71 17.49
C ALA A 7 4.85 -6.46 16.32
N LYS A 8 4.48 -7.72 16.03
CA LYS A 8 4.72 -8.31 14.70
C LYS A 8 3.84 -7.54 13.72
N ARG A 9 4.31 -6.34 13.36
CA ARG A 9 3.62 -5.31 12.57
C ARG A 9 2.74 -5.98 11.52
N MET A 10 1.43 -5.76 11.61
CA MET A 10 0.50 -6.10 10.53
C MET A 10 1.13 -5.65 9.21
N LYS A 11 1.37 -6.60 8.30
CA LYS A 11 2.12 -6.31 7.08
C LYS A 11 1.36 -5.24 6.29
N LYS A 12 2.06 -4.16 5.93
CA LYS A 12 1.46 -3.05 5.17
C LYS A 12 1.35 -3.45 3.70
N TYR A 13 0.12 -3.43 3.20
CA TYR A 13 -0.24 -3.82 1.83
C TYR A 13 -0.78 -2.66 0.99
N VAL A 14 -1.22 -1.57 1.62
CA VAL A 14 -1.83 -0.42 0.93
C VAL A 14 -1.00 0.83 1.20
N TYR A 15 -0.65 1.55 0.14
CA TYR A 15 0.17 2.77 0.18
C TYR A 15 -0.59 3.93 -0.46
N PHE A 16 -0.96 4.92 0.34
CA PHE A 16 -1.70 6.11 -0.11
C PHE A 16 -0.83 7.12 -0.85
N PHE A 17 -1.44 7.86 -1.77
CA PHE A 17 -0.91 9.08 -2.38
C PHE A 17 -2.06 10.08 -2.59
N GLY A 18 -1.81 11.38 -2.42
CA GLY A 18 -2.81 12.44 -2.60
C GLY A 18 -2.54 13.66 -1.73
N GLY A 19 -3.08 14.82 -2.12
CA GLY A 19 -3.01 16.04 -1.31
C GLY A 19 -1.59 16.51 -0.99
N GLY A 20 -0.65 16.33 -1.92
CA GLY A 20 0.75 16.69 -1.74
C GLY A 20 1.56 15.71 -0.87
N LYS A 21 1.00 14.55 -0.52
CA LYS A 21 1.64 13.55 0.36
C LYS A 21 1.54 12.16 -0.25
N ALA A 22 2.56 11.33 -0.02
CA ALA A 22 2.47 9.91 -0.32
C ALA A 22 3.21 9.06 0.71
N GLU A 23 2.79 7.81 0.82
CA GLU A 23 3.41 6.79 1.66
C GLU A 23 4.44 5.96 0.88
N GLY A 24 4.44 6.07 -0.46
CA GLY A 24 5.40 5.47 -1.38
C GLY A 24 6.36 6.50 -1.97
N LYS A 25 7.31 6.04 -2.79
CA LYS A 25 8.28 6.88 -3.52
C LYS A 25 8.77 6.18 -4.79
N ALA A 26 9.40 6.92 -5.70
CA ALA A 26 9.89 6.39 -6.99
C ALA A 26 10.82 5.17 -6.86
N ALA A 27 11.58 5.04 -5.76
CA ALA A 27 12.48 3.91 -5.52
C ALA A 27 11.73 2.58 -5.20
N MET A 28 10.44 2.62 -4.90
CA MET A 28 9.65 1.45 -4.47
C MET A 28 8.99 0.70 -5.64
N LYS A 29 9.61 0.69 -6.83
CA LYS A 29 9.04 0.09 -8.04
C LYS A 29 8.76 -1.40 -7.90
N GLU A 30 9.63 -2.13 -7.20
CA GLU A 30 9.43 -3.56 -6.97
C GLU A 30 8.21 -3.84 -6.09
N LEU A 31 7.91 -2.94 -5.14
CA LEU A 31 6.80 -3.12 -4.19
C LEU A 31 5.48 -2.55 -4.71
N LEU A 32 5.51 -1.42 -5.42
CA LEU A 32 4.33 -0.65 -5.83
C LEU A 32 4.05 -0.74 -7.34
N GLY A 33 4.94 -1.40 -8.10
CA GLY A 33 4.98 -1.30 -9.54
C GLY A 33 5.44 0.08 -10.03
N GLY A 34 5.80 0.17 -11.31
CA GLY A 34 6.29 1.42 -11.91
C GLY A 34 5.26 2.57 -11.89
N LYS A 35 3.97 2.26 -12.08
CA LYS A 35 2.89 3.27 -12.04
C LYS A 35 2.64 3.77 -10.63
N GLY A 36 2.48 2.87 -9.65
CA GLY A 36 2.21 3.24 -8.26
C GLY A 36 3.36 4.03 -7.64
N ALA A 37 4.60 3.63 -7.90
CA ALA A 37 5.79 4.36 -7.45
C ALA A 37 5.85 5.78 -8.04
N ASN A 38 5.53 5.95 -9.32
CA ASN A 38 5.53 7.27 -9.96
C ASN A 38 4.35 8.15 -9.51
N LEU A 39 3.15 7.60 -9.30
CA LEU A 39 2.01 8.35 -8.76
C LEU A 39 2.30 8.88 -7.35
N ALA A 40 2.93 8.05 -6.51
CA ALA A 40 3.38 8.47 -5.18
C ALA A 40 4.44 9.58 -5.25
N GLU A 41 5.41 9.46 -6.16
CA GLU A 41 6.42 10.49 -6.39
C GLU A 41 5.80 11.81 -6.85
N MET A 42 4.95 11.76 -7.88
CA MET A 42 4.25 12.94 -8.42
C MET A 42 3.42 13.64 -7.34
N SER A 43 2.71 12.87 -6.51
CA SER A 43 1.94 13.43 -5.41
C SER A 43 2.84 14.08 -4.34
N SER A 44 3.98 13.45 -4.00
CA SER A 44 4.94 14.01 -3.03
C SER A 44 5.63 15.28 -3.52
N LEU A 45 5.79 15.42 -4.84
CA LEU A 45 6.28 16.64 -5.50
C LEU A 45 5.22 17.76 -5.55
N GLY A 46 4.01 17.53 -5.05
CA GLY A 46 2.93 18.52 -5.04
C GLY A 46 2.21 18.68 -6.38
N LEU A 47 2.40 17.76 -7.32
CA LEU A 47 1.64 17.77 -8.57
C LEU A 47 0.17 17.43 -8.29
N PRO A 48 -0.79 17.96 -9.08
CA PRO A 48 -2.21 17.74 -8.89
C PRO A 48 -2.63 16.33 -9.34
N VAL A 49 -2.23 15.33 -8.56
CA VAL A 49 -2.64 13.92 -8.72
C VAL A 49 -3.88 13.69 -7.86
N PRO A 50 -4.99 13.18 -8.42
CA PRO A 50 -6.14 12.76 -7.64
C PRO A 50 -5.73 11.76 -6.55
N PRO A 51 -6.30 11.86 -5.33
CA PRO A 51 -5.96 10.96 -4.24
C PRO A 51 -6.32 9.51 -4.59
N GLY A 52 -5.53 8.58 -4.06
CA GLY A 52 -5.71 7.16 -4.26
C GLY A 52 -4.69 6.36 -3.47
N PHE A 53 -4.61 5.07 -3.78
CA PHE A 53 -3.65 4.18 -3.13
C PHE A 53 -3.20 3.07 -4.07
N THR A 54 -2.06 2.48 -3.76
CA THR A 54 -1.51 1.31 -4.45
C THR A 54 -1.53 0.12 -3.51
N ILE A 55 -2.04 -1.02 -3.99
CA ILE A 55 -1.90 -2.32 -3.32
C ILE A 55 -0.57 -2.93 -3.77
N THR A 56 0.25 -3.40 -2.84
CA THR A 56 1.60 -3.89 -3.17
C THR A 56 1.60 -5.11 -4.08
N THR A 57 2.67 -5.27 -4.85
CA THR A 57 2.93 -6.46 -5.69
C THR A 57 2.96 -7.75 -4.88
N GLU A 58 3.37 -7.68 -3.62
CA GLU A 58 3.34 -8.83 -2.69
C GLU A 58 1.94 -9.40 -2.47
N VAL A 59 0.89 -8.57 -2.54
CA VAL A 59 -0.49 -9.05 -2.45
C VAL A 59 -0.84 -9.93 -3.64
N CYS A 60 -0.32 -9.62 -4.83
CA CYS A 60 -0.50 -10.44 -6.02
C CYS A 60 0.11 -11.83 -5.81
N ASP A 61 1.36 -11.89 -5.34
CA ASP A 61 2.03 -13.16 -5.00
C ASP A 61 1.28 -13.94 -3.91
N LEU A 62 0.89 -13.27 -2.83
CA LEU A 62 0.10 -13.87 -1.75
C LEU A 62 -1.24 -14.40 -2.23
N PHE A 63 -1.93 -13.70 -3.13
CA PHE A 63 -3.20 -14.14 -3.67
C PHE A 63 -3.08 -15.51 -4.36
N TYR A 64 -2.03 -15.72 -5.15
CA TYR A 64 -1.80 -17.02 -5.78
C TYR A 64 -1.36 -18.08 -4.77
N LYS A 65 -0.51 -17.74 -3.79
CA LYS A 65 -0.08 -18.66 -2.72
C LYS A 65 -1.19 -19.08 -1.77
N LEU A 66 -2.22 -18.24 -1.62
CA LEU A 66 -3.38 -18.46 -0.75
C LEU A 66 -4.59 -19.02 -1.53
N ASP A 67 -4.36 -19.64 -2.69
CA ASP A 67 -5.43 -20.25 -3.49
C ASP A 67 -6.52 -19.23 -3.87
N ARG A 68 -6.08 -18.13 -4.47
CA ARG A 68 -6.92 -17.01 -4.93
C ARG A 68 -7.75 -16.38 -3.81
N ARG A 69 -7.18 -16.32 -2.60
CA ARG A 69 -7.72 -15.60 -1.45
C ARG A 69 -6.80 -14.46 -1.04
N TYR A 70 -7.37 -13.39 -0.54
CA TYR A 70 -6.58 -12.24 -0.07
C TYR A 70 -5.97 -12.50 1.31
N PRO A 71 -4.77 -11.95 1.59
CA PRO A 71 -4.15 -12.07 2.90
C PRO A 71 -4.99 -11.35 3.97
N SER A 72 -4.95 -11.89 5.19
CA SER A 72 -5.61 -11.30 6.35
C SER A 72 -5.18 -9.85 6.56
N GLY A 73 -6.14 -8.96 6.82
CA GLY A 73 -5.87 -7.54 7.07
C GLY A 73 -5.73 -6.67 5.82
N LEU A 74 -5.78 -7.23 4.60
CA LEU A 74 -5.84 -6.40 3.38
C LEU A 74 -7.12 -5.58 3.31
N ALA A 75 -8.29 -6.19 3.52
CA ALA A 75 -9.58 -5.53 3.42
C ALA A 75 -9.66 -4.29 4.33
N GLY A 76 -9.30 -4.45 5.61
CA GLY A 76 -9.29 -3.32 6.55
C GLY A 76 -8.29 -2.21 6.17
N GLN A 77 -7.18 -2.52 5.50
CA GLN A 77 -6.28 -1.51 4.97
C GLN A 77 -6.85 -0.80 3.74
N VAL A 78 -7.58 -1.50 2.87
CA VAL A 78 -8.27 -0.90 1.72
C VAL A 78 -9.37 0.04 2.21
N ASP A 79 -10.23 -0.43 3.11
CA ASP A 79 -11.34 0.37 3.67
C ASP A 79 -10.82 1.65 4.34
N ALA A 80 -9.74 1.53 5.12
CA ALA A 80 -9.09 2.67 5.76
C ALA A 80 -8.52 3.71 4.79
N ASN A 81 -8.26 3.35 3.52
CA ASN A 81 -7.72 4.27 2.51
C ASN A 81 -8.77 4.74 1.50
N ILE A 82 -9.92 4.08 1.39
CA ILE A 82 -11.07 4.57 0.61
C ILE A 82 -11.67 5.83 1.25
N ALA A 83 -11.66 5.92 2.59
CA ALA A 83 -12.26 7.02 3.33
C ALA A 83 -11.36 8.27 3.48
N ARG A 84 -10.24 8.36 2.77
CA ARG A 84 -9.20 9.39 2.94
C ARG A 84 -9.25 10.51 1.92
#